data_AF-A0A438E2T4-F1
#
_entry.id   AF-A0A438E2T4-F1
#
_cell.length_a   1.000
_cell.length_b   1.000
_cell.length_c   1.000
_cell.angle_alpha   90.00
_cell.angle_beta   90.00
_cell.angle_gamma   90.00
#
_symmetry.space_group_name_H-M   'P 1'
#
loop_
_entity.id
_entity.type
_entity.pdbx_description
1 polymer ?
#
loop_
_entity_poly.entity_id
_entity_poly.type
_entity_poly.pdbx_seq_one_letter_code
_entity_poly.pdbx_strand_id
1 'polypeptide(L)'
;MEGLDFNRIDGEVAARLEEAFTEEEVFSALSNLNGDKAPGLDGFSLSFWQFSWDFAKEEIMGFLKEFHEHGRFIRSLNSTFLVLVPKKAGAEDLRDFRPISLARGLYKLLAKVLANRLKKVVGKVVSSAQNAFVEERQILDTALIANEAIDSMLKRNESEVLCKLDIEKIYDHLNWNFLLLVMQRMAGFFNSSRGLRKGDPLSPYLFVIGMEALSRLILRAVRGGFLSGCRIKRRSGNGAVVSHFLFADDTLVFCDASQDQMVYLSWVLMWFEAISGLRINLDKSKILSVGRVENLEVLALEVGCKVGRLPTSYLGIPLGANHKSVAVWDGVEERFRKRLAMDFLWGGGALERKPHLVKWDTVCLDKRKGGLGVRRLSTLNRALLCKWNWRFVNERETLWRRVISRKFGEEEGGWYTRDVREGFGVGFWKDIRKEGALLQNKVVFSVGNEAWLEELWDHSGEEGVWSPSFSRPFNDWEVEEVERLLLTIRGRKLNPLLEDRMQWKETKDGFLEIQKRGRFLANTCFLCCEEEESIDHILIQCFRARVLWELLFALFGVTWVLPFLVKDTLSGWCGFNLGKKRRKVWKAAPLCIFWAVWKERNMIAFDNKELSIHRLKNSFVTFGCGLSRL
;
A
#
# COMPACT_ATOMS: atom_id res chain seq x y z
N MET A 1 9.70 13.60 29.12
CA MET A 1 10.49 13.17 27.94
C MET A 1 11.79 12.49 28.33
N GLU A 2 12.50 12.97 29.36
CA GLU A 2 13.59 12.20 29.98
C GLU A 2 13.07 10.87 30.53
N GLY A 3 13.74 9.76 30.18
CA GLY A 3 13.34 8.40 30.53
C GLY A 3 12.39 7.68 29.55
N LEU A 4 12.06 8.26 28.40
CA LEU A 4 11.41 7.52 27.30
C LEU A 4 12.47 6.94 26.36
N ASP A 5 12.49 5.62 26.23
CA ASP A 5 13.40 4.91 25.35
C ASP A 5 12.85 4.86 23.94
N PHE A 6 13.42 5.67 23.04
CA PHE A 6 13.15 5.60 21.61
C PHE A 6 14.12 4.65 20.92
N ASN A 7 13.64 3.95 19.90
CA ASN A 7 14.55 3.19 19.03
C ASN A 7 15.42 4.17 18.27
N ARG A 8 16.69 3.79 18.06
CA ARG A 8 17.66 4.60 17.34
C ARG A 8 18.11 3.92 16.07
N ILE A 9 18.42 4.72 15.06
CA ILE A 9 19.20 4.26 13.91
C ILE A 9 20.69 4.35 14.24
N ASP A 10 21.47 3.50 13.61
CA ASP A 10 22.93 3.58 13.67
C ASP A 10 23.45 4.84 12.95
N GLY A 11 24.69 5.22 13.26
CA GLY A 11 25.31 6.44 12.71
C GLY A 11 25.51 6.41 11.19
N GLU A 12 25.69 5.22 10.61
CA GLU A 12 25.89 5.05 9.16
C GLU A 12 24.59 5.23 8.39
N VAL A 13 23.48 4.65 8.87
CA VAL A 13 22.12 4.86 8.35
C VAL A 13 21.73 6.32 8.51
N ALA A 14 22.06 6.96 9.63
CA ALA A 14 21.82 8.39 9.81
C ALA A 14 22.59 9.23 8.79
N ALA A 15 23.89 8.99 8.61
CA ALA A 15 24.72 9.68 7.63
C ALA A 15 24.18 9.53 6.19
N ARG A 16 23.71 8.33 5.82
CA ARG A 16 23.08 8.08 4.50
C ARG A 16 21.81 8.89 4.24
N LEU A 17 21.09 9.31 5.29
CA LEU A 17 19.92 10.19 5.10
C LEU A 17 20.32 11.63 4.75
N GLU A 18 21.56 12.02 5.10
CA GLU A 18 22.11 13.37 4.92
C GLU A 18 23.02 13.49 3.70
N GLU A 19 23.26 12.41 2.95
CA GLU A 19 24.03 12.44 1.71
C GLU A 19 23.44 13.41 0.68
N ALA A 20 24.28 13.92 -0.22
CA ALA A 20 23.81 14.75 -1.33
C ALA A 20 22.76 14.00 -2.19
N PHE A 21 21.82 14.72 -2.79
CA PHE A 21 20.80 14.12 -3.65
C PHE A 21 21.39 13.71 -4.99
N THR A 22 21.12 12.47 -5.45
CA THR A 22 21.55 12.01 -6.79
C THR A 22 20.48 12.29 -7.85
N GLU A 23 20.90 12.39 -9.11
CA GLU A 23 19.97 12.62 -10.24
C GLU A 23 18.92 11.49 -10.32
N GLU A 24 19.34 10.25 -10.13
CA GLU A 24 18.47 9.06 -10.18
C GLU A 24 17.44 9.07 -9.05
N GLU A 25 17.85 9.47 -7.84
CA GLU A 25 16.95 9.59 -6.69
C GLU A 25 15.85 10.63 -6.96
N VAL A 26 16.25 11.79 -7.47
CA VAL A 26 15.33 12.90 -7.77
C VAL A 26 14.41 12.55 -8.93
N PHE A 27 14.94 11.99 -10.01
CA PHE A 27 14.15 11.58 -11.17
C PHE A 27 13.15 10.47 -10.82
N SER A 28 13.56 9.49 -10.03
CA SER A 28 12.68 8.44 -9.51
C SER A 28 11.58 9.02 -8.63
N ALA A 29 11.90 9.98 -7.75
CA ALA A 29 10.91 10.67 -6.93
C ALA A 29 9.88 11.42 -7.80
N LEU A 30 10.34 12.13 -8.84
CA LEU A 30 9.50 12.85 -9.79
C LEU A 30 8.58 11.93 -10.58
N SER A 31 9.12 10.84 -11.13
CA SER A 31 8.38 9.87 -11.94
C SER A 31 7.30 9.15 -11.14
N ASN A 32 7.54 8.92 -9.84
CA ASN A 32 6.57 8.29 -8.93
C ASN A 32 5.48 9.24 -8.41
N LEU A 33 5.56 10.54 -8.69
CA LEU A 33 4.49 11.47 -8.36
C LEU A 33 3.35 11.36 -9.37
N ASN A 34 2.11 11.49 -8.90
CA ASN A 34 0.96 11.50 -9.80
C ASN A 34 0.90 12.85 -10.55
N GLY A 35 1.07 12.80 -11.87
CA GLY A 35 1.11 13.95 -12.77
C GLY A 35 -0.21 14.74 -12.83
N ASP A 36 -1.35 14.07 -12.61
CA ASP A 36 -2.71 14.63 -12.72
C ASP A 36 -3.16 15.42 -11.47
N LYS A 37 -2.28 15.55 -10.47
CA LYS A 37 -2.61 16.34 -9.27
C LYS A 37 -2.67 17.81 -9.61
N ALA A 38 -3.62 18.50 -8.94
CA ALA A 38 -3.78 19.95 -9.07
C ALA A 38 -2.46 20.71 -8.83
N PRO A 39 -2.13 21.69 -9.69
CA PRO A 39 -0.90 22.48 -9.60
C PRO A 39 -0.93 23.44 -8.40
N GLY A 40 0.23 24.01 -8.09
CA GLY A 40 0.35 25.10 -7.13
C GLY A 40 0.04 26.46 -7.76
N LEU A 41 0.40 27.54 -7.07
CA LEU A 41 0.20 28.92 -7.52
C LEU A 41 0.92 29.29 -8.83
N ASP A 42 1.89 28.48 -9.26
CA ASP A 42 2.60 28.65 -10.53
C ASP A 42 1.86 28.05 -11.74
N GLY A 43 0.79 27.27 -11.52
CA GLY A 43 0.02 26.64 -12.60
C GLY A 43 0.71 25.44 -13.25
N PHE A 44 1.94 25.09 -12.86
CA PHE A 44 2.65 23.92 -13.40
C PHE A 44 2.23 22.64 -12.67
N SER A 45 1.67 21.69 -13.43
CA SER A 45 1.34 20.35 -12.95
C SER A 45 2.61 19.52 -12.74
N LEU A 46 2.49 18.40 -12.02
CA LEU A 46 3.58 17.45 -11.91
C LEU A 46 3.89 16.75 -13.24
N SER A 47 2.88 16.58 -14.11
CA SER A 47 3.07 16.07 -15.47
C SER A 47 3.94 16.99 -16.34
N PHE A 48 3.85 18.31 -16.15
CA PHE A 48 4.75 19.26 -16.80
C PHE A 48 6.20 18.99 -16.41
N TRP A 49 6.49 18.90 -15.10
CA TRP A 49 7.84 18.65 -14.60
C TRP A 49 8.40 17.29 -15.05
N GLN A 50 7.55 16.25 -15.10
CA GLN A 50 7.93 14.93 -15.61
C GLN A 50 8.30 14.98 -17.09
N PHE A 51 7.49 15.68 -17.90
CA PHE A 51 7.74 15.83 -19.33
C PHE A 51 8.96 16.71 -19.63
N SER A 52 9.18 17.76 -18.83
CA SER A 52 10.25 18.73 -19.04
C SER A 52 11.57 18.35 -18.36
N TRP A 53 11.70 17.13 -17.84
CA TRP A 53 12.89 16.71 -17.08
C TRP A 53 14.19 16.97 -17.85
N ASP A 54 14.28 16.49 -19.10
CA ASP A 54 15.49 16.63 -19.91
C ASP A 54 15.92 18.08 -20.15
N PHE A 55 14.97 19.02 -20.04
CA PHE A 55 15.22 20.44 -20.18
C PHE A 55 15.51 21.13 -18.84
N ALA A 56 14.82 20.75 -17.77
CA ALA A 56 14.84 21.46 -16.47
C ALA A 56 15.71 20.78 -15.41
N LYS A 57 16.35 19.64 -15.72
CA LYS A 57 17.07 18.82 -14.74
C LYS A 57 18.19 19.58 -14.05
N GLU A 58 18.95 20.39 -14.78
CA GLU A 58 20.11 21.11 -14.23
C GLU A 58 19.65 22.14 -13.18
N GLU A 59 18.56 22.85 -13.45
CA GLU A 59 17.96 23.82 -12.54
C GLU A 59 17.32 23.13 -11.32
N ILE A 60 16.66 21.99 -11.52
CA ILE A 60 16.08 21.20 -10.44
C ILE A 60 17.19 20.69 -9.52
N MET A 61 18.24 20.08 -10.08
CA MET A 61 19.37 19.57 -9.31
C MET A 61 20.12 20.70 -8.61
N GLY A 62 20.30 21.85 -9.25
CA GLY A 62 20.86 23.06 -8.63
C GLY A 62 20.04 23.51 -7.42
N PHE A 63 18.71 23.54 -7.53
CA PHE A 63 17.81 23.86 -6.42
C PHE A 63 17.93 22.87 -5.24
N LEU A 64 17.96 21.57 -5.51
CA LEU A 64 18.12 20.55 -4.46
C LEU A 64 19.50 20.62 -3.80
N LYS A 65 20.55 20.91 -4.57
CA LYS A 65 21.91 21.12 -4.06
C LYS A 65 21.99 22.35 -3.15
N GLU A 66 21.42 23.49 -3.57
CA GLU A 66 21.38 24.70 -2.73
C GLU A 66 20.66 24.43 -1.40
N PHE A 67 19.56 23.69 -1.44
CA PHE A 67 18.85 23.26 -0.24
C PHE A 67 19.70 22.37 0.67
N HIS A 68 20.43 21.41 0.10
CA HIS A 68 21.30 20.50 0.86
C HIS A 68 22.42 21.25 1.57
N GLU A 69 23.11 22.15 0.86
CA GLU A 69 24.27 22.89 1.39
C GLU A 69 23.87 23.97 2.43
N HIS A 70 22.74 24.65 2.22
CA HIS A 70 22.38 25.83 2.99
C HIS A 70 21.14 25.65 3.90
N GLY A 71 20.42 24.54 3.76
CA GLY A 71 19.17 24.27 4.49
C GLY A 71 18.04 25.26 4.19
N ARG A 72 18.11 25.97 3.06
CA ARG A 72 17.19 27.06 2.69
C ARG A 72 16.83 26.98 1.21
N PHE A 73 15.69 27.56 0.88
CA PHE A 73 15.25 27.74 -0.51
C PHE A 73 14.37 28.99 -0.63
N ILE A 74 14.11 29.42 -1.86
CA ILE A 74 13.34 30.63 -2.16
C ILE A 74 11.95 30.58 -1.49
N ARG A 75 11.65 31.57 -0.65
CA ARG A 75 10.39 31.63 0.13
C ARG A 75 9.13 31.55 -0.73
N SER A 76 9.16 32.03 -1.96
CA SER A 76 8.02 31.97 -2.88
C SER A 76 7.63 30.53 -3.24
N LEU A 77 8.58 29.59 -3.30
CA LEU A 77 8.31 28.16 -3.50
C LEU A 77 7.54 27.55 -2.33
N ASN A 78 7.61 28.21 -1.16
CA ASN A 78 6.92 27.83 0.05
C ASN A 78 5.48 28.39 0.15
N SER A 79 5.04 29.21 -0.81
CA SER A 79 3.67 29.73 -0.88
C SER A 79 2.69 28.64 -1.30
N THR A 80 1.57 28.50 -0.58
CA THR A 80 0.55 27.48 -0.84
C THR A 80 -0.83 28.10 -0.94
N PHE A 81 -1.67 27.56 -1.82
CA PHE A 81 -3.09 27.88 -1.88
C PHE A 81 -3.88 26.90 -1.01
N LEU A 82 -4.78 27.39 -0.15
CA LEU A 82 -5.63 26.54 0.69
C LEU A 82 -6.96 26.28 0.00
N VAL A 83 -7.28 25.00 -0.25
CA VAL A 83 -8.57 24.56 -0.78
C VAL A 83 -9.34 23.84 0.30
N LEU A 84 -10.60 24.20 0.49
CA LEU A 84 -11.51 23.51 1.42
C LEU A 84 -12.24 22.39 0.69
N VAL A 85 -12.01 21.14 1.11
CA VAL A 85 -12.72 19.96 0.57
C VAL A 85 -13.77 19.50 1.58
N PRO A 86 -15.06 19.42 1.22
CA PRO A 86 -16.11 18.98 2.15
C PRO A 86 -15.90 17.52 2.58
N LYS A 87 -16.07 17.24 3.88
CA LYS A 87 -15.98 15.88 4.44
C LYS A 87 -17.28 15.09 4.30
N LYS A 88 -18.41 15.78 4.19
CA LYS A 88 -19.77 15.22 4.09
C LYS A 88 -20.60 16.03 3.11
N ALA A 89 -21.67 15.44 2.58
CA ALA A 89 -22.66 16.16 1.78
C ALA A 89 -23.42 17.17 2.67
N GLY A 90 -23.72 18.36 2.15
CA GLY A 90 -24.36 19.43 2.91
C GLY A 90 -23.46 20.03 4.01
N ALA A 91 -22.17 20.20 3.74
CA ALA A 91 -21.23 20.82 4.69
C ALA A 91 -21.53 22.32 4.84
N GLU A 92 -21.88 22.75 6.06
CA GLU A 92 -22.22 24.14 6.39
C GLU A 92 -21.14 24.80 7.24
N ASP A 93 -20.58 24.07 8.22
CA ASP A 93 -19.55 24.58 9.11
C ASP A 93 -18.13 24.45 8.54
N LEU A 94 -17.23 25.40 8.84
CA LEU A 94 -15.80 25.29 8.49
C LEU A 94 -15.15 23.99 9.02
N ARG A 95 -15.67 23.42 10.10
CA ARG A 95 -15.21 22.14 10.68
C ARG A 95 -15.55 20.94 9.79
N ASP A 96 -16.58 21.06 8.96
CA ASP A 96 -16.97 20.04 7.98
C ASP A 96 -16.08 20.04 6.75
N PHE A 97 -15.23 21.06 6.59
CA PHE A 97 -14.24 21.11 5.53
C PHE A 97 -12.88 20.58 5.99
N ARG A 98 -12.15 20.02 5.03
CA ARG A 98 -10.76 19.61 5.16
C ARG A 98 -9.91 20.63 4.38
N PRO A 99 -9.08 21.45 5.05
CA PRO A 99 -8.15 22.31 4.34
C PRO A 99 -7.06 21.46 3.69
N ILE A 100 -6.82 21.67 2.39
CA ILE A 100 -5.77 21.04 1.61
C ILE A 100 -4.84 22.12 1.10
N SER A 101 -3.54 21.96 1.37
CA SER A 101 -2.51 22.89 0.91
C SER A 101 -2.01 22.46 -0.46
N LEU A 102 -2.31 23.25 -1.50
CA LEU A 102 -1.75 23.08 -2.83
C LEU A 102 -0.36 23.73 -2.89
N ALA A 103 0.66 22.90 -2.65
CA ALA A 103 2.06 23.30 -2.80
C ALA A 103 2.54 23.26 -4.26
N ARG A 104 3.58 24.04 -4.57
CA ARG A 104 4.23 24.11 -5.88
C ARG A 104 4.99 22.82 -6.20
N GLY A 105 5.22 22.57 -7.49
CA GLY A 105 5.80 21.32 -8.00
C GLY A 105 7.19 21.01 -7.42
N LEU A 106 8.11 21.99 -7.43
CA LEU A 106 9.48 21.83 -6.93
C LEU A 106 9.53 21.52 -5.42
N TYR A 107 8.71 22.19 -4.61
CA TYR A 107 8.60 21.87 -3.19
C TYR A 107 8.07 20.44 -2.98
N LYS A 108 7.03 20.04 -3.73
CA LYS A 108 6.49 18.67 -3.66
C LYS A 108 7.53 17.62 -4.03
N LEU A 109 8.38 17.92 -5.01
CA LEU A 109 9.50 17.06 -5.40
C LEU A 109 10.52 16.92 -4.26
N LEU A 110 10.99 18.04 -3.70
CA LEU A 110 11.90 18.02 -2.54
C LEU A 110 11.31 17.23 -1.37
N ALA A 111 10.07 17.52 -0.98
CA ALA A 111 9.39 16.81 0.09
C ALA A 111 9.24 15.32 -0.20
N LYS A 112 9.02 14.94 -1.48
CA LYS A 112 8.93 13.54 -1.90
C LYS A 112 10.28 12.82 -1.80
N VAL A 113 11.38 13.47 -2.18
CA VAL A 113 12.74 12.94 -2.03
C VAL A 113 13.02 12.67 -0.55
N LEU A 114 12.79 13.67 0.33
CA LEU A 114 12.94 13.52 1.77
C LEU A 114 12.03 12.43 2.36
N ALA A 115 10.78 12.35 1.91
CA ALA A 115 9.84 11.32 2.34
C ALA A 115 10.32 9.91 1.93
N ASN A 116 10.87 9.76 0.72
CA ASN A 116 11.42 8.50 0.25
C ASN A 116 12.64 8.06 1.09
N ARG A 117 13.47 8.99 1.55
CA ARG A 117 14.56 8.71 2.48
C ARG A 117 14.03 8.25 3.84
N LEU A 118 13.10 9.00 4.44
CA LEU A 118 12.49 8.63 5.72
C LEU A 118 11.75 7.29 5.65
N LYS A 119 11.10 6.98 4.53
CA LYS A 119 10.38 5.71 4.33
C LYS A 119 11.28 4.50 4.60
N LYS A 120 12.56 4.55 4.22
CA LYS A 120 13.53 3.46 4.41
C LYS A 120 13.88 3.19 5.88
N VAL A 121 13.68 4.17 6.75
CA VAL A 121 14.14 4.11 8.16
C VAL A 121 13.02 4.17 9.18
N VAL A 122 11.83 4.68 8.80
CA VAL A 122 10.72 4.89 9.74
C VAL A 122 10.35 3.61 10.49
N GLY A 123 10.39 2.45 9.82
CA GLY A 123 10.08 1.15 10.41
C GLY A 123 11.07 0.67 11.48
N LYS A 124 12.29 1.23 11.51
CA LYS A 124 13.32 0.94 12.53
C LYS A 124 13.13 1.79 13.79
N VAL A 125 12.66 3.03 13.63
CA VAL A 125 12.53 3.99 14.74
C VAL A 125 11.18 3.95 15.44
N VAL A 126 10.09 3.58 14.73
CA VAL A 126 8.76 3.48 15.32
C VAL A 126 8.46 2.07 15.81
N SER A 127 7.73 1.99 16.92
CA SER A 127 7.26 0.75 17.53
C SER A 127 6.48 -0.11 16.55
N SER A 128 6.49 -1.43 16.74
CA SER A 128 5.72 -2.37 15.93
C SER A 128 4.21 -2.20 16.04
N ALA A 129 3.74 -1.44 17.03
CA ALA A 129 2.33 -1.07 17.21
C ALA A 129 1.83 -0.02 16.19
N GLN A 130 2.75 0.73 15.56
CA GLN A 130 2.41 1.73 14.55
C GLN A 130 2.34 1.12 13.16
N ASN A 131 1.18 1.15 12.51
CA ASN A 131 0.96 0.46 11.23
C ASN A 131 0.73 1.42 10.05
N ALA A 132 0.60 2.72 10.30
CA ALA A 132 0.44 3.70 9.23
C ALA A 132 1.78 4.16 8.66
N PHE A 133 1.86 4.26 7.33
CA PHE A 133 2.99 4.82 6.58
C PHE A 133 4.35 4.13 6.83
N VAL A 134 4.36 2.90 7.32
CA VAL A 134 5.57 2.08 7.46
C VAL A 134 5.59 1.03 6.36
N GLU A 135 6.73 0.88 5.69
CA GLU A 135 6.92 -0.14 4.66
C GLU A 135 6.67 -1.55 5.25
N GLU A 136 6.14 -2.46 4.42
CA GLU A 136 5.77 -3.85 4.78
C GLU A 136 4.61 -4.01 5.78
N ARG A 137 4.18 -2.96 6.49
CA ARG A 137 3.02 -3.02 7.40
C ARG A 137 1.73 -2.75 6.65
N GLN A 138 0.74 -3.64 6.78
CA GLN A 138 -0.54 -3.52 6.09
C GLN A 138 -1.66 -3.14 7.06
N ILE A 139 -2.64 -2.37 6.58
CA ILE A 139 -3.81 -1.94 7.35
C ILE A 139 -4.59 -3.12 7.96
N LEU A 140 -4.59 -4.27 7.28
CA LEU A 140 -5.30 -5.47 7.71
C LEU A 140 -4.60 -6.20 8.86
N ASP A 141 -3.30 -5.98 9.06
CA ASP A 141 -2.49 -6.67 10.08
C ASP A 141 -3.00 -6.30 11.47
N THR A 142 -3.20 -5.00 11.70
CA THR A 142 -3.78 -4.49 12.95
C THR A 142 -5.20 -5.00 13.18
N ALA A 143 -6.03 -5.01 12.14
CA ALA A 143 -7.41 -5.47 12.25
C ALA A 143 -7.51 -6.97 12.55
N LEU A 144 -6.61 -7.78 12.00
CA LEU A 144 -6.48 -9.20 12.33
C LEU A 144 -6.12 -9.36 13.81
N ILE A 145 -5.04 -8.72 14.28
CA ILE A 145 -4.61 -8.88 15.67
C ILE A 145 -5.68 -8.36 16.64
N ALA A 146 -6.31 -7.21 16.36
CA ALA A 146 -7.34 -6.65 17.21
C ALA A 146 -8.56 -7.58 17.34
N ASN A 147 -8.99 -8.23 16.25
CA ASN A 147 -10.06 -9.23 16.31
C ASN A 147 -9.62 -10.50 17.06
N GLU A 148 -8.38 -10.95 16.89
CA GLU A 148 -7.85 -12.09 17.65
C GLU A 148 -7.68 -11.77 19.15
N ALA A 149 -7.37 -10.53 19.50
CA ALA A 149 -7.36 -10.02 20.86
C ALA A 149 -8.76 -10.09 21.45
N ILE A 150 -9.75 -9.45 20.80
CA ILE A 150 -11.15 -9.46 21.23
C ILE A 150 -11.69 -10.89 21.39
N ASP A 151 -11.38 -11.80 20.45
CA ASP A 151 -11.73 -13.24 20.57
C ASP A 151 -11.16 -13.88 21.84
N SER A 152 -9.88 -13.61 22.12
CA SER A 152 -9.21 -14.14 23.32
C SER A 152 -9.80 -13.58 24.61
N MET A 153 -10.15 -12.29 24.64
CA MET A 153 -10.76 -11.61 25.78
C MET A 153 -12.16 -12.20 26.06
N LEU A 154 -13.00 -12.30 25.03
CA LEU A 154 -14.35 -12.87 25.14
C LEU A 154 -14.36 -14.32 25.64
N LYS A 155 -13.38 -15.13 25.23
CA LYS A 155 -13.27 -16.54 25.65
C LYS A 155 -12.84 -16.72 27.11
N ARG A 156 -12.17 -15.73 27.70
CA ARG A 156 -11.76 -15.80 29.11
C ARG A 156 -12.83 -15.36 30.08
N ASN A 157 -13.85 -14.66 29.58
CA ASN A 157 -14.87 -14.05 30.42
C ASN A 157 -14.26 -13.09 31.47
N GLU A 158 -13.13 -12.47 31.12
CA GLU A 158 -12.47 -11.41 31.89
C GLU A 158 -13.14 -10.06 31.57
N SER A 159 -13.15 -9.13 32.53
CA SER A 159 -13.69 -7.78 32.36
C SER A 159 -12.60 -6.87 31.83
N GLU A 160 -12.59 -6.64 30.52
CA GLU A 160 -11.59 -5.81 29.85
C GLU A 160 -12.28 -4.75 28.97
N VAL A 161 -11.55 -3.68 28.66
CA VAL A 161 -12.05 -2.58 27.84
C VAL A 161 -11.11 -2.26 26.68
N LEU A 162 -11.71 -1.85 25.57
CA LEU A 162 -11.02 -1.35 24.39
C LEU A 162 -11.35 0.12 24.22
N CYS A 163 -10.35 0.99 24.39
CA CYS A 163 -10.46 2.42 24.14
C CYS A 163 -10.07 2.70 22.70
N LYS A 164 -11.02 3.23 21.92
CA LYS A 164 -10.78 3.78 20.58
C LYS A 164 -10.65 5.30 20.71
N LEU A 165 -9.45 5.82 20.48
CA LEU A 165 -9.13 7.23 20.59
C LEU A 165 -9.02 7.87 19.20
N ASP A 166 -9.53 9.10 19.08
CA ASP A 166 -9.47 9.94 17.88
C ASP A 166 -8.65 11.20 18.21
N ILE A 167 -7.74 11.61 17.34
CA ILE A 167 -6.85 12.77 17.57
C ILE A 167 -7.27 13.93 16.65
N GLU A 168 -7.50 15.11 17.23
CA GLU A 168 -7.95 16.28 16.50
C GLU A 168 -6.86 16.87 15.59
N LYS A 169 -7.26 17.19 14.35
CA LYS A 169 -6.59 18.14 13.44
C LYS A 169 -5.05 18.06 13.48
N ILE A 170 -4.61 16.83 13.30
CA ILE A 170 -3.24 16.30 13.37
C ILE A 170 -2.14 17.21 12.79
N TYR A 171 -2.35 17.76 11.60
CA TYR A 171 -1.31 18.52 10.89
C TYR A 171 -1.22 19.98 11.34
N ASP A 172 -2.24 20.49 12.03
CA ASP A 172 -2.37 21.91 12.36
C ASP A 172 -1.82 22.24 13.77
N HIS A 173 -1.73 21.24 14.66
CA HIS A 173 -1.44 21.47 16.09
C HIS A 173 -0.17 20.79 16.64
N LEU A 174 0.49 19.92 15.86
CA LEU A 174 1.71 19.26 16.33
C LEU A 174 2.83 20.29 16.61
N ASN A 175 3.33 20.31 17.84
CA ASN A 175 4.39 21.18 18.30
C ASN A 175 5.75 20.76 17.69
N TRP A 176 6.45 21.71 17.07
CA TRP A 176 7.72 21.48 16.39
C TRP A 176 8.88 21.20 17.33
N ASN A 177 8.96 21.92 18.45
CA ASN A 177 10.02 21.70 19.43
C ASN A 177 9.92 20.27 19.98
N PHE A 178 8.69 19.80 20.20
CA PHE A 178 8.43 18.41 20.57
C PHE A 178 8.84 17.42 19.48
N LEU A 179 8.42 17.63 18.23
CA LEU A 179 8.77 16.73 17.12
C LEU A 179 10.30 16.65 16.94
N LEU A 180 10.98 17.80 16.97
CA LEU A 180 12.44 17.87 16.89
C LEU A 180 13.11 17.14 18.05
N LEU A 181 12.59 17.27 19.27
CA LEU A 181 13.09 16.52 20.43
C LEU A 181 12.92 15.00 20.23
N VAL A 182 11.79 14.55 19.69
CA VAL A 182 11.57 13.12 19.38
C VAL A 182 12.57 12.64 18.32
N MET A 183 12.74 13.40 17.23
CA MET A 183 13.69 13.07 16.15
C MET A 183 15.14 13.04 16.66
N GLN A 184 15.53 14.01 17.49
CA GLN A 184 16.84 14.06 18.16
C GLN A 184 17.12 12.80 18.99
N ARG A 185 16.10 12.30 19.70
CA ARG A 185 16.22 11.08 20.50
C ARG A 185 16.35 9.81 19.66
N MET A 186 15.86 9.81 18.41
CA MET A 186 15.89 8.68 17.48
C MET A 186 17.12 8.63 16.56
N ALA A 187 17.64 9.78 16.13
CA ALA A 187 18.60 9.82 15.02
C ALA A 187 19.68 10.91 15.13
N GLY A 188 19.67 11.75 16.17
CA GLY A 188 20.53 12.94 16.24
C GLY A 188 19.90 14.20 15.65
N PHE A 189 20.68 15.29 15.56
CA PHE A 189 20.17 16.67 15.46
C PHE A 189 19.64 17.02 14.06
N PHE A 190 18.33 17.21 13.91
CA PHE A 190 17.73 17.90 12.76
C PHE A 190 17.33 19.31 13.17
N ASN A 191 17.72 20.32 12.37
CA ASN A 191 17.24 21.69 12.53
C ASN A 191 16.07 21.95 11.57
N SER A 192 14.89 22.32 12.08
CA SER A 192 13.76 22.79 11.27
C SER A 192 12.93 23.84 12.04
N SER A 193 12.06 24.59 11.37
CA SER A 193 11.42 25.75 12.01
C SER A 193 9.90 25.97 11.77
N ARG A 194 9.13 25.15 11.02
CA ARG A 194 7.69 25.45 10.76
C ARG A 194 6.77 24.26 10.39
N GLY A 195 5.48 24.42 10.75
CA GLY A 195 4.22 23.67 10.48
C GLY A 195 4.17 22.46 9.54
N LEU A 196 3.45 21.39 9.91
CA LEU A 196 3.18 20.23 9.02
C LEU A 196 2.07 20.60 8.03
N ARG A 197 2.15 20.09 6.81
CA ARG A 197 1.21 20.46 5.74
C ARG A 197 0.33 19.30 5.33
N LYS A 198 -0.98 19.55 5.31
CA LYS A 198 -1.91 18.55 4.79
C LYS A 198 -1.79 18.42 3.28
N GLY A 199 -1.49 17.21 2.82
CA GLY A 199 -1.29 16.90 1.39
C GLY A 199 0.17 16.92 0.94
N ASP A 200 1.09 17.26 1.84
CA ASP A 200 2.53 17.19 1.62
C ASP A 200 3.06 15.74 1.77
N PRO A 201 3.93 15.24 0.88
CA PRO A 201 4.46 13.87 0.95
C PRO A 201 5.24 13.53 2.22
N LEU A 202 5.90 14.52 2.84
CA LEU A 202 6.76 14.33 4.01
C LEU A 202 5.96 14.28 5.32
N SER A 203 4.92 15.09 5.40
CA SER A 203 4.13 15.29 6.62
C SER A 203 3.57 14.02 7.29
N PRO A 204 3.11 12.97 6.57
CA PRO A 204 2.69 11.71 7.20
C PRO A 204 3.76 11.00 8.01
N TYR A 205 5.02 10.99 7.52
CA TYR A 205 6.14 10.35 8.21
C TYR A 205 6.52 11.09 9.49
N LEU A 206 6.57 12.42 9.41
CA LEU A 206 6.85 13.28 10.57
C LEU A 206 5.78 13.14 11.65
N PHE A 207 4.51 13.04 11.24
CA PHE A 207 3.42 12.80 12.18
C PHE A 207 3.55 11.45 12.89
N VAL A 208 3.83 10.38 12.14
CA VAL A 208 4.02 9.03 12.70
C VAL A 208 5.20 8.99 13.68
N ILE A 209 6.28 9.73 13.40
CA ILE A 209 7.40 9.91 14.33
C ILE A 209 6.94 10.61 15.61
N GLY A 210 6.17 11.70 15.52
CA GLY A 210 5.62 12.38 16.70
C GLY A 210 4.70 11.49 17.54
N MET A 211 3.86 10.69 16.87
CA MET A 211 2.95 9.73 17.50
C MET A 211 3.66 8.60 18.25
N GLU A 212 4.92 8.31 17.91
CA GLU A 212 5.69 7.30 18.62
C GLU A 212 5.85 7.65 20.11
N ALA A 213 5.84 8.94 20.49
CA ALA A 213 5.89 9.33 21.89
C ALA A 213 4.67 8.81 22.68
N LEU A 214 3.46 8.81 22.09
CA LEU A 214 2.28 8.23 22.72
C LEU A 214 2.46 6.72 22.94
N SER A 215 2.96 6.01 21.93
CA SER A 215 3.31 4.59 22.06
C SER A 215 4.30 4.35 23.20
N ARG A 216 5.35 5.17 23.32
CA ARG A 216 6.34 5.05 24.41
C ARG A 216 5.76 5.37 25.78
N LEU A 217 4.87 6.35 25.89
CA LEU A 217 4.17 6.63 27.16
C LEU A 217 3.28 5.46 27.59
N ILE A 218 2.50 4.89 26.66
CA ILE A 218 1.66 3.71 26.94
C ILE A 218 2.53 2.51 27.34
N LEU A 219 3.61 2.22 26.59
CA LEU A 219 4.53 1.13 26.92
C LEU A 219 5.20 1.32 28.28
N ARG A 220 5.54 2.57 28.65
CA ARG A 220 6.10 2.88 29.97
C ARG A 220 5.07 2.62 31.08
N ALA A 221 3.82 3.04 30.90
CA ALA A 221 2.75 2.76 31.85
C ALA A 221 2.51 1.25 32.02
N VAL A 222 2.57 0.49 30.92
CA VAL A 222 2.46 -0.99 30.95
C VAL A 222 3.65 -1.64 31.67
N ARG A 223 4.88 -1.21 31.38
CA ARG A 223 6.08 -1.71 32.08
C ARG A 223 6.06 -1.39 33.58
N GLY A 224 5.50 -0.24 33.95
CA GLY A 224 5.32 0.15 35.36
C GLY A 224 4.15 -0.54 36.07
N GLY A 225 3.35 -1.36 35.37
CA GLY A 225 2.19 -2.03 35.94
C GLY A 225 0.95 -1.14 36.11
N PHE A 226 0.96 0.10 35.60
CA PHE A 226 -0.16 1.04 35.69
C PHE A 226 -1.26 0.77 34.67
N LEU A 227 -0.90 0.23 33.51
CA LEU A 227 -1.85 -0.24 32.50
C LEU A 227 -1.60 -1.72 32.23
N SER A 228 -2.65 -2.51 32.12
CA SER A 228 -2.53 -3.84 31.53
C SER A 228 -2.58 -3.72 30.01
N GLY A 229 -2.04 -4.72 29.32
CA GLY A 229 -2.32 -4.94 27.91
C GLY A 229 -3.11 -6.23 27.74
N CYS A 230 -3.78 -6.39 26.60
CA CYS A 230 -4.48 -7.63 26.30
C CYS A 230 -3.48 -8.77 26.11
N ARG A 231 -3.62 -9.83 26.91
CA ARG A 231 -2.82 -11.05 26.76
C ARG A 231 -3.50 -11.99 25.77
N ILE A 232 -2.86 -12.25 24.65
CA ILE A 232 -3.30 -13.16 23.60
C ILE A 232 -2.52 -14.48 23.78
N LYS A 233 -3.17 -15.50 24.38
CA LYS A 233 -2.60 -16.85 24.54
C LYS A 233 -3.65 -17.93 24.42
N ARG A 234 -3.21 -19.14 24.09
CA ARG A 234 -3.95 -20.38 24.39
C ARG A 234 -3.84 -20.69 25.88
N ARG A 235 -4.84 -21.39 26.44
CA ARG A 235 -5.08 -21.67 27.88
C ARG A 235 -3.85 -21.94 28.78
N SER A 236 -2.69 -22.36 28.26
CA SER A 236 -1.48 -22.69 29.06
C SER A 236 -0.12 -22.23 28.48
N GLY A 237 -0.06 -21.29 27.52
CA GLY A 237 1.20 -20.84 26.91
C GLY A 237 1.69 -19.43 27.28
N ASN A 238 2.97 -19.13 26.98
CA ASN A 238 3.51 -17.75 26.98
C ASN A 238 2.84 -16.94 25.87
N GLY A 239 1.88 -16.09 26.26
CA GLY A 239 1.11 -15.26 25.34
C GLY A 239 1.89 -14.14 24.67
N ALA A 240 1.33 -13.59 23.59
CA ALA A 240 1.65 -12.23 23.18
C ALA A 240 0.89 -11.25 24.08
N VAL A 241 1.50 -10.12 24.45
CA VAL A 241 0.80 -9.02 25.12
C VAL A 241 0.74 -7.86 24.14
N VAL A 242 -0.45 -7.32 23.93
CA VAL A 242 -0.72 -6.19 23.05
C VAL A 242 -1.41 -5.12 23.87
N SER A 243 -0.76 -3.97 24.06
CA SER A 243 -1.35 -2.86 24.81
C SER A 243 -2.06 -1.85 23.91
N HIS A 244 -1.56 -1.61 22.70
CA HIS A 244 -2.14 -0.58 21.83
C HIS A 244 -1.79 -0.81 20.36
N PHE A 245 -2.53 -0.12 19.49
CA PHE A 245 -2.24 0.02 18.07
C PHE A 245 -2.40 1.47 17.65
N LEU A 246 -1.50 1.91 16.76
CA LEU A 246 -1.59 3.21 16.11
C LEU A 246 -1.75 2.99 14.61
N PHE A 247 -2.70 3.71 14.01
CA PHE A 247 -2.76 3.92 12.57
C PHE A 247 -2.94 5.41 12.33
N ALA A 248 -1.83 6.12 12.30
CA ALA A 248 -1.82 7.58 12.31
C ALA A 248 -2.61 8.11 13.54
N ASP A 249 -3.79 8.71 13.31
CA ASP A 249 -4.66 9.29 14.34
C ASP A 249 -5.63 8.30 14.98
N ASP A 250 -6.00 7.24 14.28
CA ASP A 250 -6.83 6.17 14.81
C ASP A 250 -6.00 5.32 15.79
N THR A 251 -6.31 5.41 17.08
CA THR A 251 -5.57 4.71 18.15
C THR A 251 -6.49 3.73 18.88
N LEU A 252 -6.01 2.51 19.11
CA LEU A 252 -6.66 1.52 19.97
C LEU A 252 -5.78 1.26 21.19
N VAL A 253 -6.38 1.22 22.38
CA VAL A 253 -5.71 0.86 23.64
C VAL A 253 -6.52 -0.22 24.34
N PHE A 254 -5.85 -1.31 24.69
CA PHE A 254 -6.40 -2.42 25.49
C PHE A 254 -5.97 -2.27 26.94
N CYS A 255 -6.90 -2.46 27.86
CA CYS A 255 -6.68 -2.36 29.31
C CYS A 255 -7.76 -3.14 30.05
N ASP A 256 -7.52 -3.42 31.34
CA ASP A 256 -8.52 -4.08 32.18
C ASP A 256 -9.65 -3.09 32.49
N ALA A 257 -10.84 -3.61 32.79
CA ALA A 257 -11.98 -2.80 33.23
C ALA A 257 -11.78 -2.32 34.68
N SER A 258 -10.78 -1.46 34.90
CA SER A 258 -10.39 -0.91 36.20
C SER A 258 -10.41 0.61 36.16
N GLN A 259 -11.01 1.21 37.20
CA GLN A 259 -11.06 2.66 37.36
C GLN A 259 -9.65 3.25 37.47
N ASP A 260 -8.76 2.60 38.23
CA ASP A 260 -7.35 3.01 38.36
C ASP A 260 -6.65 3.05 37.00
N GLN A 261 -6.83 2.01 36.17
CA GLN A 261 -6.24 1.98 34.83
C GLN A 261 -6.80 3.10 33.93
N MET A 262 -8.07 3.44 34.06
CA MET A 262 -8.66 4.56 33.29
C MET A 262 -8.08 5.90 33.72
N VAL A 263 -7.85 6.10 35.02
CA VAL A 263 -7.17 7.29 35.55
C VAL A 263 -5.74 7.38 35.00
N TYR A 264 -4.98 6.28 35.03
CA TYR A 264 -3.62 6.26 34.47
C TYR A 264 -3.62 6.51 32.96
N LEU A 265 -4.58 5.98 32.21
CA LEU A 265 -4.74 6.26 30.78
C LEU A 265 -5.04 7.75 30.56
N SER A 266 -5.95 8.33 31.33
CA SER A 266 -6.27 9.76 31.30
C SER A 266 -5.03 10.62 31.52
N TRP A 267 -4.18 10.28 32.50
CA TRP A 267 -2.90 10.96 32.72
C TRP A 267 -1.94 10.82 31.55
N VAL A 268 -1.81 9.62 30.97
CA VAL A 268 -0.98 9.40 29.77
C VAL A 268 -1.42 10.30 28.61
N LEU A 269 -2.73 10.40 28.38
CA LEU A 269 -3.29 11.24 27.33
C LEU A 269 -3.06 12.73 27.61
N MET A 270 -3.33 13.19 28.83
CA MET A 270 -3.09 14.57 29.26
C MET A 270 -1.61 14.96 29.10
N TRP A 271 -0.68 14.10 29.53
CA TRP A 271 0.75 14.34 29.34
C TRP A 271 1.14 14.39 27.88
N PHE A 272 0.57 13.51 27.04
CA PHE A 272 0.80 13.53 25.61
C PHE A 272 0.28 14.82 24.96
N GLU A 273 -0.91 15.29 25.30
CA GLU A 273 -1.44 16.57 24.80
C GLU A 273 -0.54 17.74 25.21
N ALA A 274 -0.12 17.79 26.48
CA ALA A 274 0.71 18.86 27.02
C ALA A 274 2.08 18.96 26.32
N ILE A 275 2.71 17.82 26.01
CA ILE A 275 4.03 17.82 25.36
C ILE A 275 3.94 17.95 23.84
N SER A 276 2.95 17.35 23.20
CA SER A 276 2.86 17.29 21.73
C SER A 276 2.13 18.47 21.12
N GLY A 277 1.28 19.15 21.89
CA GLY A 277 0.34 20.16 21.39
C GLY A 277 -0.86 19.58 20.63
N LEU A 278 -0.89 18.26 20.39
CA LEU A 278 -2.06 17.57 19.83
C LEU A 278 -3.18 17.50 20.87
N ARG A 279 -4.42 17.35 20.39
CA ARG A 279 -5.59 17.18 21.25
C ARG A 279 -6.31 15.88 20.94
N ILE A 280 -6.74 15.17 21.97
CA ILE A 280 -7.60 13.99 21.86
C ILE A 280 -9.03 14.48 21.68
N ASN A 281 -9.69 14.00 20.63
CA ASN A 281 -11.11 14.25 20.42
C ASN A 281 -11.93 13.31 21.30
N LEU A 282 -12.15 13.72 22.55
CA LEU A 282 -12.94 12.95 23.52
C LEU A 282 -14.38 12.69 23.04
N ASP A 283 -14.91 13.60 22.22
CA ASP A 283 -16.25 13.52 21.62
C ASP A 283 -16.43 12.38 20.60
N LYS A 284 -15.35 11.98 19.94
CA LYS A 284 -15.31 10.87 18.98
C LYS A 284 -14.66 9.62 19.55
N SER A 285 -13.88 9.79 20.60
CA SER A 285 -13.26 8.69 21.34
C SER A 285 -14.32 7.88 22.07
N LYS A 286 -14.13 6.56 22.10
CA LYS A 286 -15.09 5.62 22.68
C LYS A 286 -14.41 4.58 23.54
N ILE A 287 -15.01 4.26 24.67
CA ILE A 287 -14.70 3.05 25.45
C ILE A 287 -15.68 1.94 25.08
N LEU A 288 -15.17 0.74 24.88
CA LEU A 288 -15.94 -0.42 24.46
C LEU A 288 -15.72 -1.53 25.48
N SER A 289 -16.80 -2.09 26.04
CA SER A 289 -16.71 -3.30 26.86
C SER A 289 -16.38 -4.52 25.98
N VAL A 290 -15.43 -5.33 26.43
CA VAL A 290 -15.15 -6.64 25.87
C VAL A 290 -15.41 -7.68 26.97
N GLY A 291 -16.49 -8.44 26.84
CA GLY A 291 -16.96 -9.32 27.92
C GLY A 291 -17.97 -8.61 28.83
N ARG A 292 -18.08 -9.06 30.09
CA ARG A 292 -19.00 -8.48 31.08
C ARG A 292 -18.30 -7.35 31.84
N VAL A 293 -18.77 -6.12 31.64
CA VAL A 293 -18.29 -4.91 32.35
C VAL A 293 -19.53 -4.16 32.85
N GLU A 294 -19.72 -4.11 34.16
CA GLU A 294 -20.94 -3.54 34.77
C GLU A 294 -20.87 -2.01 34.91
N ASN A 295 -19.67 -1.46 35.11
CA ASN A 295 -19.44 -0.04 35.43
C ASN A 295 -18.87 0.77 34.24
N LEU A 296 -19.21 0.41 33.00
CA LEU A 296 -18.61 1.00 31.80
C LEU A 296 -18.80 2.52 31.70
N GLU A 297 -19.93 3.06 32.15
CA GLU A 297 -20.20 4.50 32.18
C GLU A 297 -19.25 5.25 33.12
N VAL A 298 -18.96 4.67 34.30
CA VAL A 298 -18.01 5.24 35.26
C VAL A 298 -16.60 5.25 34.66
N LEU A 299 -16.19 4.14 34.04
CA LEU A 299 -14.90 4.05 33.36
C LEU A 299 -14.78 5.07 32.21
N ALA A 300 -15.87 5.32 31.48
CA ALA A 300 -15.90 6.31 30.41
C ALA A 300 -15.68 7.74 30.94
N LEU A 301 -16.25 8.06 32.11
CA LEU A 301 -16.13 9.37 32.75
C LEU A 301 -14.71 9.69 33.20
N GLU A 302 -13.94 8.71 33.69
CA GLU A 302 -12.54 8.90 34.10
C GLU A 302 -11.63 9.38 32.94
N VAL A 303 -11.90 8.88 31.73
CA VAL A 303 -11.19 9.30 30.50
C VAL A 303 -11.88 10.50 29.84
N GLY A 304 -13.13 10.75 30.16
CA GLY A 304 -13.97 11.77 29.52
C GLY A 304 -14.48 11.39 28.13
N CYS A 305 -14.53 10.10 27.79
CA CYS A 305 -14.92 9.61 26.46
C CYS A 305 -16.35 9.03 26.42
N LYS A 306 -16.88 8.74 25.23
CA LYS A 306 -18.24 8.18 25.09
C LYS A 306 -18.25 6.67 25.26
N VAL A 307 -19.37 6.13 25.74
CA VAL A 307 -19.60 4.68 25.72
C VAL A 307 -19.93 4.23 24.29
N GLY A 308 -19.25 3.20 23.81
CA GLY A 308 -19.57 2.50 22.57
C GLY A 308 -19.88 1.03 22.82
N ARG A 309 -20.15 0.29 21.73
CA ARG A 309 -20.44 -1.16 21.77
C ARG A 309 -19.73 -1.89 20.64
N LEU A 310 -19.43 -3.16 20.87
CA LEU A 310 -19.05 -4.09 19.80
C LEU A 310 -20.31 -4.71 19.16
N PRO A 311 -20.30 -5.00 17.84
CA PRO A 311 -19.22 -4.73 16.91
C PRO A 311 -19.11 -3.24 16.52
N THR A 312 -17.91 -2.78 16.17
CA THR A 312 -17.65 -1.39 15.74
C THR A 312 -16.72 -1.34 14.54
N SER A 313 -16.65 -0.20 13.84
CA SER A 313 -15.73 -0.03 12.71
C SER A 313 -14.40 0.59 13.13
N TYR A 314 -13.30 -0.01 12.70
CA TYR A 314 -11.94 0.49 12.80
C TYR A 314 -11.27 0.36 11.43
N LEU A 315 -10.75 1.47 10.89
CA LEU A 315 -10.12 1.51 9.56
C LEU A 315 -11.03 0.97 8.43
N GLY A 316 -12.35 1.10 8.59
CA GLY A 316 -13.35 0.59 7.66
C GLY A 316 -13.65 -0.90 7.79
N ILE A 317 -13.06 -1.59 8.79
CA ILE A 317 -13.20 -3.02 9.05
C ILE A 317 -13.95 -3.21 10.38
N PRO A 318 -14.87 -4.18 10.47
CA PRO A 318 -15.56 -4.52 11.71
C PRO A 318 -14.61 -5.16 12.73
N LEU A 319 -14.68 -4.69 13.98
CA LEU A 319 -14.06 -5.29 15.16
C LEU A 319 -15.10 -6.00 16.00
N GLY A 320 -14.78 -7.19 16.50
CA GLY A 320 -15.64 -7.97 17.40
C GLY A 320 -16.91 -8.51 16.74
N ALA A 321 -17.03 -8.40 15.41
CA ALA A 321 -18.15 -8.94 14.67
C ALA A 321 -17.93 -10.44 14.41
N ASN A 322 -19.01 -11.21 14.43
CA ASN A 322 -18.95 -12.57 13.90
C ASN A 322 -18.73 -12.49 12.38
N HIS A 323 -17.54 -12.87 11.92
CA HIS A 323 -17.13 -12.80 10.51
C HIS A 323 -18.01 -13.66 9.59
N LYS A 324 -18.78 -14.62 10.15
CA LYS A 324 -19.77 -15.44 9.43
C LYS A 324 -21.14 -14.78 9.30
N SER A 325 -21.39 -13.70 10.02
CA SER A 325 -22.66 -12.97 9.92
C SER A 325 -22.75 -12.21 8.61
N VAL A 326 -23.83 -12.43 7.85
CA VAL A 326 -24.07 -11.75 6.57
C VAL A 326 -24.17 -10.24 6.75
N ALA A 327 -24.86 -9.79 7.81
CA ALA A 327 -25.11 -8.37 8.08
C ALA A 327 -23.84 -7.51 8.22
N VAL A 328 -22.72 -8.13 8.58
CA VAL A 328 -21.41 -7.47 8.70
C VAL A 328 -20.87 -7.01 7.34
N TRP A 329 -21.29 -7.69 6.27
CA TRP A 329 -20.85 -7.45 4.90
C TRP A 329 -21.76 -6.51 4.12
N ASP A 330 -22.94 -6.18 4.64
CA ASP A 330 -23.93 -5.30 3.98
C ASP A 330 -23.32 -3.96 3.56
N GLY A 331 -22.55 -3.32 4.45
CA GLY A 331 -21.90 -2.04 4.13
C GLY A 331 -20.77 -2.15 3.09
N VAL A 332 -20.11 -3.31 2.98
CA VAL A 332 -19.13 -3.58 1.92
C VAL A 332 -19.86 -3.80 0.60
N GLU A 333 -20.93 -4.60 0.64
CA GLU A 333 -21.78 -4.86 -0.52
C GLU A 333 -22.40 -3.57 -1.06
N GLU A 334 -22.91 -2.70 -0.20
CA GLU A 334 -23.49 -1.41 -0.60
C GLU A 334 -22.46 -0.51 -1.29
N ARG A 335 -21.23 -0.43 -0.75
CA ARG A 335 -20.14 0.31 -1.41
C ARG A 335 -19.76 -0.31 -2.75
N PHE A 336 -19.80 -1.63 -2.86
CA PHE A 336 -19.53 -2.34 -4.10
C PHE A 336 -20.62 -2.07 -5.15
N ARG A 337 -21.89 -2.11 -4.73
CA ARG A 337 -23.07 -1.77 -5.54
C ARG A 337 -22.99 -0.33 -6.06
N LYS A 338 -22.68 0.64 -5.18
CA LYS A 338 -22.51 2.05 -5.54
C LYS A 338 -21.35 2.29 -6.51
N ARG A 339 -20.20 1.63 -6.31
CA ARG A 339 -19.00 1.82 -7.15
C ARG A 339 -19.10 1.19 -8.53
N LEU A 340 -19.74 0.03 -8.65
CA LEU A 340 -19.92 -0.65 -9.93
C LEU A 340 -21.18 -0.18 -10.67
N ALA A 341 -21.89 0.82 -10.15
CA ALA A 341 -23.22 1.22 -10.64
C ALA A 341 -24.11 -0.01 -10.88
N MET A 342 -24.18 -0.95 -9.91
CA MET A 342 -24.88 -2.22 -10.09
C MET A 342 -26.36 -2.05 -10.45
N ASP A 343 -26.97 -0.90 -10.15
CA ASP A 343 -28.31 -0.53 -10.63
C ASP A 343 -28.43 -0.46 -12.16
N PHE A 344 -27.31 -0.39 -12.91
CA PHE A 344 -27.27 -0.53 -14.36
C PHE A 344 -27.36 -1.99 -14.83
N LEU A 345 -26.78 -2.94 -14.08
CA LEU A 345 -26.74 -4.37 -14.42
C LEU A 345 -27.96 -5.16 -13.90
N TRP A 346 -28.72 -4.55 -12.99
CA TRP A 346 -29.86 -5.13 -12.31
C TRP A 346 -31.04 -4.19 -12.55
N GLY A 347 -32.18 -4.71 -13.01
CA GLY A 347 -33.30 -3.88 -13.48
C GLY A 347 -33.57 -2.69 -12.56
N GLY A 348 -33.23 -1.48 -13.02
CA GLY A 348 -33.43 -0.24 -12.29
C GLY A 348 -34.92 0.03 -12.11
N GLY A 349 -35.46 -0.36 -10.97
CA GLY A 349 -36.86 -0.15 -10.60
C GLY A 349 -37.13 -0.46 -9.13
N ALA A 350 -38.21 0.10 -8.59
CA ALA A 350 -38.68 -0.06 -7.21
C ALA A 350 -39.37 -1.43 -6.96
N LEU A 351 -38.82 -2.50 -7.51
CA LEU A 351 -39.29 -3.87 -7.28
C LEU A 351 -38.54 -4.50 -6.10
N GLU A 352 -39.26 -5.20 -5.23
CA GLU A 352 -38.68 -5.93 -4.08
C GLU A 352 -37.66 -7.00 -4.49
N ARG A 353 -37.75 -7.52 -5.73
CA ARG A 353 -36.74 -8.39 -6.36
C ARG A 353 -36.28 -7.78 -7.67
N LYS A 354 -35.03 -7.31 -7.71
CA LYS A 354 -34.38 -6.84 -8.93
C LYS A 354 -33.87 -8.04 -9.76
N PRO A 355 -34.44 -8.33 -10.94
CA PRO A 355 -33.96 -9.43 -11.78
C PRO A 355 -32.57 -9.11 -12.33
N HIS A 356 -31.69 -10.11 -12.36
CA HIS A 356 -30.39 -9.99 -13.01
C HIS A 356 -30.58 -9.92 -14.52
N LEU A 357 -30.18 -8.81 -15.16
CA LEU A 357 -30.31 -8.66 -16.63
C LEU A 357 -29.28 -9.52 -17.38
N VAL A 358 -28.17 -9.86 -16.72
CA VAL A 358 -27.08 -10.69 -17.25
C VAL A 358 -26.61 -11.65 -16.17
N LYS A 359 -26.33 -12.91 -16.54
CA LYS A 359 -25.76 -13.90 -15.61
C LYS A 359 -24.42 -13.40 -15.05
N TRP A 360 -24.23 -13.52 -13.72
CA TRP A 360 -23.01 -13.05 -13.06
C TRP A 360 -21.74 -13.72 -13.60
N ASP A 361 -21.83 -15.00 -13.99
CA ASP A 361 -20.72 -15.69 -14.63
C ASP A 361 -20.30 -15.05 -15.95
N THR A 362 -21.25 -14.55 -16.75
CA THR A 362 -20.98 -13.80 -17.99
C THR A 362 -20.34 -12.45 -17.68
N VAL A 363 -20.82 -11.74 -16.66
CA VAL A 363 -20.20 -10.47 -16.19
C VAL A 363 -18.75 -10.69 -15.76
N CYS A 364 -18.48 -11.81 -15.10
CA CYS A 364 -17.15 -12.17 -14.63
C CYS A 364 -16.21 -12.74 -15.71
N LEU A 365 -16.69 -12.94 -16.94
CA LEU A 365 -15.81 -13.29 -18.05
C LEU A 365 -14.89 -12.11 -18.39
N ASP A 366 -13.75 -12.44 -18.97
CA ASP A 366 -12.85 -11.45 -19.53
C ASP A 366 -13.58 -10.60 -20.59
N LYS A 367 -13.21 -9.33 -20.71
CA LYS A 367 -13.75 -8.44 -21.75
C LYS A 367 -13.59 -9.04 -23.15
N ARG A 368 -12.50 -9.77 -23.39
CA ARG A 368 -12.19 -10.48 -24.64
C ARG A 368 -13.09 -11.69 -24.92
N LYS A 369 -13.88 -12.15 -23.93
CA LYS A 369 -14.86 -13.24 -24.05
C LYS A 369 -16.30 -12.74 -23.95
N GLY A 370 -16.51 -11.45 -24.17
CA GLY A 370 -17.84 -10.83 -24.07
C GLY A 370 -18.32 -10.57 -22.64
N GLY A 371 -17.44 -10.67 -21.63
CA GLY A 371 -17.74 -10.28 -20.26
C GLY A 371 -17.34 -8.83 -19.94
N LEU A 372 -17.43 -8.43 -18.67
CA LEU A 372 -17.06 -7.08 -18.23
C LEU A 372 -15.67 -7.03 -17.57
N GLY A 373 -14.97 -8.16 -17.49
CA GLY A 373 -13.66 -8.27 -16.82
C GLY A 373 -13.75 -8.14 -15.30
N VAL A 374 -14.94 -8.30 -14.72
CA VAL A 374 -15.14 -8.24 -13.27
C VAL A 374 -14.58 -9.51 -12.64
N ARG A 375 -13.62 -9.38 -11.73
CA ARG A 375 -13.05 -10.56 -11.07
C ARG A 375 -14.12 -11.29 -10.27
N ARG A 376 -14.21 -12.62 -10.42
CA ARG A 376 -15.12 -13.45 -9.62
C ARG A 376 -14.76 -13.31 -8.14
N LEU A 377 -15.66 -12.70 -7.37
CA LEU A 377 -15.45 -12.34 -5.97
C LEU A 377 -15.08 -13.53 -5.09
N SER A 378 -15.71 -14.69 -5.29
CA SER A 378 -15.40 -15.90 -4.51
C SER A 378 -13.95 -16.36 -4.72
N THR A 379 -13.45 -16.29 -5.96
CA THR A 379 -12.06 -16.66 -6.29
C THR A 379 -11.08 -15.62 -5.77
N LEU A 380 -11.41 -14.33 -5.92
CA LEU A 380 -10.60 -13.24 -5.38
C LEU A 380 -10.50 -13.33 -3.85
N ASN A 381 -11.61 -13.58 -3.16
CA ASN A 381 -11.65 -13.73 -1.71
C ASN A 381 -10.76 -14.89 -1.23
N ARG A 382 -10.92 -16.09 -1.83
CA ARG A 382 -10.05 -17.24 -1.52
C ARG A 382 -8.58 -16.92 -1.77
N ALA A 383 -8.24 -16.27 -2.87
CA ALA A 383 -6.87 -15.86 -3.15
C ALA A 383 -6.33 -14.87 -2.10
N LEU A 384 -7.14 -13.92 -1.63
CA LEU A 384 -6.76 -12.99 -0.57
C LEU A 384 -6.59 -13.70 0.79
N LEU A 385 -7.40 -14.71 1.10
CA LEU A 385 -7.23 -15.56 2.29
C LEU A 385 -5.97 -16.44 2.18
N CYS A 386 -5.69 -17.02 1.02
CA CYS A 386 -4.43 -17.72 0.77
C CYS A 386 -3.23 -16.77 0.90
N LYS A 387 -3.34 -15.51 0.46
CA LYS A 387 -2.27 -14.51 0.62
C LYS A 387 -1.83 -14.38 2.08
N TRP A 388 -2.74 -14.47 3.05
CA TRP A 388 -2.36 -14.45 4.47
C TRP A 388 -1.49 -15.65 4.89
N ASN A 389 -1.79 -16.85 4.41
CA ASN A 389 -0.97 -18.03 4.68
C ASN A 389 0.41 -17.90 4.02
N TRP A 390 0.47 -17.37 2.78
CA TRP A 390 1.74 -17.04 2.11
C TRP A 390 2.55 -16.01 2.91
N ARG A 391 1.89 -14.98 3.43
CA ARG A 391 2.55 -13.95 4.25
C ARG A 391 3.01 -14.51 5.58
N PHE A 392 2.25 -15.39 6.23
CA PHE A 392 2.63 -16.01 7.50
C PHE A 392 3.98 -16.72 7.42
N VAL A 393 4.18 -17.41 6.29
CA VAL A 393 5.41 -18.12 5.96
C VAL A 393 6.59 -17.16 5.72
N ASN A 394 6.36 -16.09 4.96
CA ASN A 394 7.46 -15.23 4.47
C ASN A 394 7.76 -14.01 5.37
N GLU A 395 6.81 -13.56 6.20
CA GLU A 395 6.91 -12.34 7.02
C GLU A 395 7.23 -12.67 8.50
N ARG A 396 8.30 -13.43 8.74
CA ARG A 396 8.62 -14.07 10.03
C ARG A 396 8.77 -13.09 11.21
N GLU A 397 9.24 -11.87 10.97
CA GLU A 397 9.55 -10.88 12.03
C GLU A 397 8.41 -9.90 12.36
N THR A 398 7.30 -9.97 11.63
CA THR A 398 6.19 -9.03 11.81
C THR A 398 5.44 -9.25 13.13
N LEU A 399 4.85 -8.17 13.68
CA LEU A 399 4.09 -8.26 14.93
C LEU A 399 2.89 -9.20 14.79
N TRP A 400 2.16 -9.11 13.68
CA TRP A 400 0.97 -9.92 13.46
C TRP A 400 1.32 -11.41 13.41
N ARG A 401 2.39 -11.79 12.69
CA ARG A 401 2.87 -13.17 12.64
C ARG A 401 3.23 -13.65 14.04
N ARG A 402 4.05 -12.90 14.78
CA ARG A 402 4.45 -13.27 16.17
C ARG A 402 3.26 -13.45 17.10
N VAL A 403 2.24 -12.59 17.01
CA VAL A 403 1.02 -12.71 17.82
C VAL A 403 0.25 -13.98 17.45
N ILE A 404 0.05 -14.23 16.16
CA ILE A 404 -0.62 -15.42 15.64
C ILE A 404 0.13 -16.69 16.07
N SER A 405 1.45 -16.74 15.88
CA SER A 405 2.31 -17.84 16.30
C SER A 405 2.22 -18.11 17.81
N ARG A 406 2.25 -17.08 18.66
CA ARG A 406 2.09 -17.26 20.12
C ARG A 406 0.68 -17.69 20.52
N LYS A 407 -0.35 -17.24 19.79
CA LYS A 407 -1.74 -17.63 20.05
C LYS A 407 -2.01 -19.08 19.68
N PHE A 408 -1.61 -19.49 18.48
CA PHE A 408 -2.00 -20.78 17.90
C PHE A 408 -0.89 -21.84 17.98
N GLY A 409 0.35 -21.45 18.24
CA GLY A 409 1.52 -22.30 18.12
C GLY A 409 1.92 -22.52 16.66
N GLU A 410 3.14 -23.00 16.47
CA GLU A 410 3.71 -23.34 15.17
C GLU A 410 3.85 -24.86 15.01
N GLU A 411 3.85 -25.31 13.76
CA GLU A 411 4.05 -26.67 13.29
C GLU A 411 5.00 -26.64 12.08
N GLU A 412 5.64 -27.77 11.78
CA GLU A 412 6.57 -27.94 10.65
C GLU A 412 7.60 -26.79 10.58
N GLY A 413 8.43 -26.60 11.61
CA GLY A 413 9.50 -25.59 11.57
C GLY A 413 9.04 -24.13 11.42
N GLY A 414 7.79 -23.80 11.74
CA GLY A 414 7.29 -22.42 11.68
C GLY A 414 6.55 -22.06 10.39
N TRP A 415 6.41 -23.00 9.46
CA TRP A 415 5.70 -22.79 8.18
C TRP A 415 4.19 -22.70 8.35
N TYR A 416 3.63 -23.35 9.38
CA TYR A 416 2.20 -23.37 9.63
C TYR A 416 1.88 -23.09 11.08
N THR A 417 0.70 -22.51 11.33
CA THR A 417 0.11 -22.58 12.66
C THR A 417 -0.56 -23.94 12.88
N ARG A 418 -0.56 -24.40 14.13
CA ARG A 418 -1.23 -25.64 14.54
C ARG A 418 -2.72 -25.64 14.21
N ASP A 419 -3.27 -26.83 14.01
CA ASP A 419 -4.69 -27.01 13.76
C ASP A 419 -5.55 -26.56 14.95
N VAL A 420 -6.52 -25.67 14.66
CA VAL A 420 -7.38 -25.06 15.68
C VAL A 420 -8.69 -25.83 15.82
N ARG A 421 -8.72 -26.82 16.72
CA ARG A 421 -9.89 -27.67 16.98
C ARG A 421 -10.92 -27.09 17.97
N GLU A 422 -10.78 -25.83 18.39
CA GLU A 422 -11.70 -25.21 19.37
C GLU A 422 -13.06 -24.83 18.74
N GLY A 423 -14.15 -25.08 19.48
CA GLY A 423 -15.50 -24.64 19.13
C GLY A 423 -15.77 -23.20 19.58
N PHE A 424 -16.45 -22.43 18.72
CA PHE A 424 -16.98 -21.07 18.93
C PHE A 424 -15.94 -19.94 19.18
N GLY A 425 -16.17 -18.79 18.52
CA GLY A 425 -15.35 -17.57 18.62
C GLY A 425 -15.44 -16.68 17.37
N VAL A 426 -15.02 -15.41 17.49
CA VAL A 426 -14.87 -14.46 16.37
C VAL A 426 -13.52 -14.57 15.66
N GLY A 427 -12.62 -15.45 16.14
CA GLY A 427 -11.28 -15.71 15.61
C GLY A 427 -11.26 -15.92 14.10
N PHE A 428 -10.66 -14.95 13.40
CA PHE A 428 -10.61 -14.83 11.94
C PHE A 428 -9.49 -15.69 11.35
N TRP A 429 -8.39 -15.90 12.10
CA TRP A 429 -7.24 -16.68 11.64
C TRP A 429 -7.58 -18.15 11.39
N LYS A 430 -8.48 -18.73 12.19
CA LYS A 430 -8.90 -20.13 12.04
C LYS A 430 -9.47 -20.40 10.64
N ASP A 431 -10.28 -19.50 10.11
CA ASP A 431 -10.89 -19.67 8.79
C ASP A 431 -9.93 -19.26 7.66
N ILE A 432 -9.02 -18.30 7.89
CA ILE A 432 -7.89 -18.04 6.99
C ILE A 432 -7.02 -19.29 6.83
N ARG A 433 -6.66 -19.95 7.95
CA ARG A 433 -5.74 -21.10 7.97
C ARG A 433 -6.28 -22.29 7.17
N LYS A 434 -7.61 -22.49 7.14
CA LYS A 434 -8.27 -23.55 6.35
C LYS A 434 -8.02 -23.40 4.85
N GLU A 435 -8.01 -22.17 4.33
CA GLU A 435 -7.70 -21.93 2.92
C GLU A 435 -6.21 -22.18 2.60
N GLY A 436 -5.34 -22.27 3.61
CA GLY A 436 -3.92 -22.61 3.47
C GLY A 436 -3.68 -24.00 2.87
N ALA A 437 -4.58 -24.96 3.07
CA ALA A 437 -4.49 -26.30 2.46
C ALA A 437 -4.46 -26.25 0.92
N LEU A 438 -5.09 -25.22 0.31
CA LEU A 438 -5.11 -25.03 -1.14
C LEU A 438 -3.74 -24.59 -1.71
N LEU A 439 -2.89 -24.01 -0.86
CA LEU A 439 -1.54 -23.61 -1.25
C LEU A 439 -0.58 -24.79 -1.25
N GLN A 440 -0.74 -25.75 -0.33
CA GLN A 440 0.19 -26.87 -0.12
C GLN A 440 0.50 -27.63 -1.41
N ASN A 441 -0.50 -27.84 -2.27
CA ASN A 441 -0.30 -28.54 -3.54
C ASN A 441 0.39 -27.72 -4.63
N LYS A 442 0.52 -26.40 -4.46
CA LYS A 442 0.99 -25.44 -5.48
C LYS A 442 2.32 -24.77 -5.13
N VAL A 443 2.90 -25.07 -3.98
CA VAL A 443 4.12 -24.44 -3.46
C VAL A 443 5.24 -25.46 -3.23
N VAL A 444 6.48 -24.99 -3.28
CA VAL A 444 7.72 -25.72 -2.96
C VAL A 444 8.45 -24.92 -1.90
N PHE A 445 9.17 -25.59 -1.02
CA PHE A 445 10.05 -24.94 -0.06
C PHE A 445 11.47 -24.90 -0.63
N SER A 446 12.03 -23.69 -0.71
CA SER A 446 13.46 -23.50 -0.97
C SER A 446 14.16 -23.40 0.38
N VAL A 447 15.09 -24.32 0.62
CA VAL A 447 15.88 -24.41 1.83
C VAL A 447 17.18 -23.63 1.63
N GLY A 448 17.41 -22.66 2.50
CA GLY A 448 18.55 -21.77 2.58
C GLY A 448 19.42 -22.03 3.81
N ASN A 449 20.30 -21.09 4.16
CA ASN A 449 21.24 -21.25 5.28
C ASN A 449 20.62 -20.72 6.59
N GLU A 450 19.79 -21.52 7.27
CA GLU A 450 19.48 -21.28 8.68
C GLU A 450 20.51 -21.99 9.58
N ALA A 451 20.84 -21.37 10.73
CA ALA A 451 21.91 -21.81 11.63
C ALA A 451 21.80 -23.29 12.07
N TRP A 452 20.59 -23.87 12.13
CA TRP A 452 20.44 -25.30 12.45
C TRP A 452 20.76 -26.23 11.28
N LEU A 453 20.53 -25.79 10.02
CA LEU A 453 20.73 -26.63 8.82
C LEU A 453 22.21 -26.66 8.43
N GLU A 454 22.93 -25.58 8.72
CA GLU A 454 24.38 -25.50 8.57
C GLU A 454 25.09 -26.57 9.42
N GLU A 455 24.60 -26.84 10.64
CA GLU A 455 25.13 -27.91 11.50
C GLU A 455 24.91 -29.32 10.94
N LEU A 456 23.92 -29.49 10.05
CA LEU A 456 23.55 -30.79 9.46
C LEU A 456 24.15 -30.98 8.06
N TRP A 457 24.87 -30.00 7.53
CA TRP A 457 25.46 -30.01 6.19
C TRP A 457 26.98 -29.96 6.26
N ASP A 458 27.61 -31.07 5.88
CA ASP A 458 29.05 -31.19 5.79
C ASP A 458 29.56 -30.56 4.50
N HIS A 459 30.50 -29.63 4.63
CA HIS A 459 31.12 -28.92 3.52
C HIS A 459 32.36 -29.64 2.97
N SER A 460 32.70 -30.82 3.49
CA SER A 460 33.85 -31.61 3.02
C SER A 460 33.57 -32.30 1.67
N GLY A 461 33.62 -31.52 0.58
CA GLY A 461 33.53 -32.03 -0.80
C GLY A 461 32.90 -31.03 -1.78
N GLU A 462 33.07 -31.24 -3.09
CA GLU A 462 32.55 -30.33 -4.14
C GLU A 462 31.01 -30.25 -4.18
N GLU A 463 30.30 -31.22 -3.60
CA GLU A 463 28.83 -31.27 -3.62
C GLU A 463 28.14 -31.06 -2.27
N GLY A 464 28.90 -31.05 -1.17
CA GLY A 464 28.38 -31.08 0.21
C GLY A 464 27.55 -32.34 0.54
N VAL A 465 27.51 -32.74 1.81
CA VAL A 465 26.84 -33.98 2.25
C VAL A 465 25.94 -33.70 3.45
N TRP A 466 24.67 -34.12 3.38
CA TRP A 466 23.79 -34.12 4.55
C TRP A 466 24.33 -35.13 5.58
N SER A 467 24.71 -34.65 6.76
CA SER A 467 25.20 -35.45 7.88
C SER A 467 24.34 -35.22 9.12
N PRO A 468 23.05 -35.64 9.11
CA PRO A 468 22.17 -35.42 10.24
C PRO A 468 22.60 -36.27 11.43
N SER A 469 22.91 -35.62 12.56
CA SER A 469 23.19 -36.30 13.81
C SER A 469 21.87 -36.50 14.58
N PHE A 470 21.59 -37.74 14.94
CA PHE A 470 20.39 -38.08 15.70
C PHE A 470 20.74 -38.23 17.17
N SER A 471 20.02 -37.49 18.02
CA SER A 471 20.26 -37.47 19.47
C SER A 471 19.90 -38.77 20.19
N ARG A 472 19.23 -39.71 19.51
CA ARG A 472 18.87 -41.04 20.01
C ARG A 472 18.74 -42.07 18.88
N PRO A 473 18.79 -43.37 19.20
CA PRO A 473 18.38 -44.43 18.28
C PRO A 473 16.90 -44.31 17.89
N PHE A 474 16.57 -44.81 16.70
CA PHE A 474 15.19 -44.89 16.19
C PHE A 474 14.50 -46.16 16.64
N ASN A 475 13.19 -46.10 16.81
CA ASN A 475 12.37 -47.30 16.87
C ASN A 475 12.05 -47.79 15.45
N ASP A 476 11.75 -49.08 15.29
CA ASP A 476 11.50 -49.71 13.98
C ASP A 476 10.43 -48.99 13.14
N TRP A 477 9.40 -48.41 13.78
CA TRP A 477 8.34 -47.67 13.09
C TRP A 477 8.75 -46.26 12.64
N GLU A 478 9.87 -45.72 13.13
CA GLU A 478 10.41 -44.41 12.72
C GLU A 478 11.38 -44.54 11.55
N VAL A 479 11.87 -45.76 11.26
CA VAL A 479 12.86 -46.03 10.20
C VAL A 479 12.33 -45.65 8.82
N GLU A 480 11.06 -45.93 8.52
CA GLU A 480 10.46 -45.55 7.23
C GLU A 480 10.34 -44.02 7.05
N GLU A 481 10.13 -43.28 8.15
CA GLU A 481 10.06 -41.81 8.10
C GLU A 481 11.45 -41.18 7.93
N VAL A 482 12.46 -41.76 8.61
CA VAL A 482 13.86 -41.37 8.46
C VAL A 482 14.36 -41.68 7.05
N GLU A 483 14.03 -42.85 6.50
CA GLU A 483 14.37 -43.20 5.12
C GLU A 483 13.73 -42.24 4.12
N ARG A 484 12.44 -41.91 4.29
CA ARG A 484 11.76 -40.89 3.48
C ARG A 484 12.42 -39.52 3.60
N LEU A 485 12.83 -39.11 4.80
CA LEU A 485 13.55 -37.85 5.01
C LEU A 485 14.90 -37.86 4.27
N LEU A 486 15.71 -38.91 4.44
CA LEU A 486 17.01 -39.06 3.78
C LEU A 486 16.88 -39.07 2.25
N LEU A 487 15.88 -39.79 1.70
CA LEU A 487 15.57 -39.79 0.27
C LEU A 487 15.12 -38.40 -0.22
N THR A 488 14.41 -37.64 0.62
CA THR A 488 13.91 -36.30 0.27
C THR A 488 15.01 -35.25 0.21
N ILE A 489 16.02 -35.36 1.09
CA ILE A 489 17.16 -34.43 1.14
C ILE A 489 18.32 -34.84 0.21
N ARG A 490 18.40 -36.13 -0.17
CA ARG A 490 19.42 -36.65 -1.08
C ARG A 490 19.45 -35.86 -2.40
N GLY A 491 20.61 -35.30 -2.73
CA GLY A 491 20.82 -34.51 -3.95
C GLY A 491 20.31 -33.06 -3.89
N ARG A 492 19.75 -32.60 -2.76
CA ARG A 492 19.44 -31.17 -2.54
C ARG A 492 20.67 -30.47 -1.99
N LYS A 493 21.10 -29.38 -2.65
CA LYS A 493 22.18 -28.49 -2.19
C LYS A 493 21.59 -27.32 -1.42
N LEU A 494 22.21 -26.97 -0.28
CA LEU A 494 21.92 -25.70 0.39
C LEU A 494 22.41 -24.53 -0.47
N ASN A 495 21.60 -23.47 -0.57
CA ASN A 495 22.07 -22.22 -1.15
C ASN A 495 22.50 -21.27 -0.01
N PRO A 496 23.82 -21.10 0.22
CA PRO A 496 24.33 -20.31 1.35
C PRO A 496 23.98 -18.82 1.28
N LEU A 497 23.53 -18.32 0.12
CA LEU A 497 23.18 -16.92 -0.10
C LEU A 497 21.68 -16.63 0.09
N LEU A 498 20.85 -17.65 0.32
CA LEU A 498 19.40 -17.50 0.40
C LEU A 498 18.88 -17.91 1.78
N GLU A 499 17.85 -17.21 2.24
CA GLU A 499 17.05 -17.60 3.41
C GLU A 499 16.00 -18.66 3.01
N ASP A 500 15.58 -19.46 3.98
CA ASP A 500 14.45 -20.36 3.90
C ASP A 500 13.18 -19.63 3.45
N ARG A 501 12.61 -20.02 2.31
CA ARG A 501 11.41 -19.38 1.73
C ARG A 501 10.47 -20.40 1.10
N MET A 502 9.19 -20.08 1.11
CA MET A 502 8.20 -20.81 0.30
C MET A 502 8.11 -20.16 -1.08
N GLN A 503 8.26 -20.96 -2.12
CA GLN A 503 8.18 -20.59 -3.52
C GLN A 503 6.96 -21.27 -4.14
N TRP A 504 6.50 -20.79 -5.29
CA TRP A 504 5.49 -21.54 -6.03
C TRP A 504 6.16 -22.67 -6.82
N LYS A 505 5.44 -23.76 -7.07
CA LYS A 505 5.87 -24.79 -8.02
C LYS A 505 6.04 -24.16 -9.39
N GLU A 506 7.28 -24.08 -9.86
CA GLU A 506 7.55 -23.76 -11.27
C GLU A 506 7.00 -24.90 -12.12
N THR A 507 6.17 -24.56 -13.11
CA THR A 507 5.85 -25.49 -14.19
C THR A 507 7.02 -25.52 -15.17
N LYS A 508 7.15 -26.57 -16.01
CA LYS A 508 8.24 -26.75 -17.00
C LYS A 508 8.50 -25.55 -17.95
N ASP A 509 7.68 -24.51 -17.89
CA ASP A 509 7.80 -23.29 -18.68
C ASP A 509 8.18 -22.05 -17.83
N GLY A 510 8.69 -22.21 -16.60
CA GLY A 510 9.19 -21.09 -15.76
C GLY A 510 8.14 -20.08 -15.28
N PHE A 511 6.86 -20.28 -15.60
CA PHE A 511 5.77 -19.40 -15.19
C PHE A 511 5.00 -19.97 -14.00
N LEU A 512 5.04 -19.22 -12.90
CA LEU A 512 4.11 -19.21 -11.78
C LEU A 512 2.65 -19.37 -12.25
N GLU A 513 1.92 -20.32 -11.67
CA GLU A 513 0.55 -20.66 -12.06
C GLU A 513 -0.50 -19.55 -11.81
N ILE A 514 -0.11 -18.42 -11.20
CA ILE A 514 -0.94 -17.21 -11.11
C ILE A 514 -0.97 -16.46 -12.46
N GLN A 515 0.08 -16.59 -13.27
CA GLN A 515 0.11 -16.11 -14.66
C GLN A 515 -0.49 -17.11 -15.66
N LYS A 516 -0.66 -18.40 -15.31
CA LYS A 516 -1.32 -19.43 -16.17
C LYS A 516 -2.84 -19.54 -16.03
N ARG A 517 -3.50 -18.62 -15.32
CA ARG A 517 -4.87 -18.20 -15.68
C ARG A 517 -4.88 -17.00 -16.64
N GLY A 518 -3.71 -16.42 -16.92
CA GLY A 518 -3.42 -15.56 -18.05
C GLY A 518 -3.27 -16.38 -19.33
N ARG A 519 -4.36 -16.48 -20.07
CA ARG A 519 -4.24 -16.81 -21.49
C ARG A 519 -3.49 -15.66 -22.14
N PHE A 520 -2.41 -15.99 -22.85
CA PHE A 520 -1.81 -15.08 -23.81
C PHE A 520 -2.92 -14.52 -24.69
N LEU A 521 -2.98 -13.20 -24.77
CA LEU A 521 -3.71 -12.57 -25.83
C LEU A 521 -2.71 -12.14 -26.87
N ALA A 522 -2.94 -12.62 -28.09
CA ALA A 522 -2.56 -11.86 -29.26
C ALA A 522 -3.09 -10.44 -29.02
N ASN A 523 -2.17 -9.52 -28.78
CA ASN A 523 -2.48 -8.11 -28.65
C ASN A 523 -2.78 -7.68 -30.09
N THR A 524 -3.97 -7.87 -30.64
CA THR A 524 -4.23 -7.46 -32.03
C THR A 524 -4.47 -5.96 -32.06
N CYS A 525 -3.84 -5.27 -33.02
CA CYS A 525 -3.96 -3.83 -33.20
C CYS A 525 -5.42 -3.43 -33.39
N PHE A 526 -5.94 -2.53 -32.55
CA PHE A 526 -7.34 -2.10 -32.60
C PHE A 526 -7.71 -1.32 -33.88
N LEU A 527 -6.72 -0.96 -34.70
CA LEU A 527 -6.94 -0.31 -35.99
C LEU A 527 -7.01 -1.31 -37.15
N CYS A 528 -6.02 -2.19 -37.32
CA CYS A 528 -6.01 -3.14 -38.43
C CYS A 528 -6.59 -4.51 -38.10
N CYS A 529 -6.65 -4.90 -36.83
CA CYS A 529 -7.05 -6.22 -36.34
C CYS A 529 -6.22 -7.41 -36.89
N GLU A 530 -5.14 -7.15 -37.62
CA GLU A 530 -4.36 -8.16 -38.35
C GLU A 530 -3.01 -8.49 -37.68
N GLU A 531 -2.39 -7.51 -37.02
CA GLU A 531 -1.02 -7.58 -36.51
C GLU A 531 -0.95 -7.30 -35.01
N GLU A 532 0.19 -7.63 -34.38
CA GLU A 532 0.39 -7.35 -32.95
C GLU A 532 0.49 -5.84 -32.66
N GLU A 533 -0.24 -5.40 -31.64
CA GLU A 533 -0.32 -4.02 -31.19
C GLU A 533 0.91 -3.64 -30.38
N SER A 534 1.87 -3.01 -31.04
CA SER A 534 2.96 -2.28 -30.42
C SER A 534 2.85 -0.79 -30.72
N ILE A 535 3.58 0.06 -29.99
CA ILE A 535 3.63 1.51 -30.27
C ILE A 535 4.14 1.76 -31.69
N ASP A 536 5.18 1.03 -32.09
CA ASP A 536 5.75 1.10 -33.43
C ASP A 536 4.77 0.64 -34.50
N HIS A 537 4.01 -0.44 -34.21
CA HIS A 537 2.97 -0.91 -35.10
C HIS A 537 1.84 0.13 -35.23
N ILE A 538 1.22 0.56 -34.13
CA ILE A 538 0.07 1.48 -34.15
C ILE A 538 0.41 2.78 -34.89
N LEU A 539 1.59 3.34 -34.64
CA LEU A 539 1.91 4.70 -35.07
C LEU A 539 2.58 4.75 -36.45
N ILE A 540 3.29 3.70 -36.88
CA ILE A 540 4.12 3.72 -38.08
C ILE A 540 3.79 2.57 -39.05
N GLN A 541 3.65 1.34 -38.55
CA GLN A 541 3.58 0.16 -39.42
C GLN A 541 2.14 -0.20 -39.82
N CYS A 542 1.16 0.16 -38.99
CA CYS A 542 -0.25 -0.12 -39.21
C CYS A 542 -0.73 0.58 -40.49
N PHE A 543 -1.23 -0.20 -41.46
CA PHE A 543 -1.68 0.35 -42.74
C PHE A 543 -2.83 1.36 -42.60
N ARG A 544 -3.63 1.26 -41.53
CA ARG A 544 -4.69 2.22 -41.22
C ARG A 544 -4.14 3.57 -40.74
N ALA A 545 -3.02 3.57 -40.01
CA ALA A 545 -2.31 4.77 -39.60
C ALA A 545 -1.46 5.37 -40.74
N ARG A 546 -0.90 4.53 -41.62
CA ARG A 546 -0.14 4.97 -42.81
C ARG A 546 -0.92 5.91 -43.74
N VAL A 547 -2.23 5.79 -43.80
CA VAL A 547 -3.10 6.70 -44.56
C VAL A 547 -2.91 8.17 -44.14
N LEU A 548 -2.63 8.44 -42.86
CA LEU A 548 -2.36 9.81 -42.39
C LEU A 548 -0.96 10.30 -42.78
N TRP A 549 0.02 9.39 -42.78
CA TRP A 549 1.38 9.69 -43.21
C TRP A 549 1.44 10.00 -44.71
N GLU A 550 0.79 9.19 -45.54
CA GLU A 550 0.69 9.43 -46.98
C GLU A 550 -0.02 10.76 -47.28
N LEU A 551 -1.08 11.07 -46.54
CA LEU A 551 -1.78 12.34 -46.66
C LEU A 551 -0.90 13.52 -46.25
N LEU A 552 -0.11 13.40 -45.18
CA LEU A 552 0.88 14.41 -44.79
C LEU A 552 1.94 14.60 -45.88
N PHE A 553 2.50 13.53 -46.41
CA PHE A 553 3.52 13.59 -47.46
C PHE A 553 3.00 14.23 -48.74
N ALA A 554 1.77 13.90 -49.14
CA ALA A 554 1.09 14.55 -50.26
C ALA A 554 0.84 16.05 -50.01
N LEU A 555 0.41 16.44 -48.80
CA LEU A 555 0.19 17.86 -48.44
C LEU A 555 1.46 18.70 -48.52
N PHE A 556 2.61 18.12 -48.19
CA PHE A 556 3.89 18.80 -48.22
C PHE A 556 4.67 18.61 -49.54
N GLY A 557 4.17 17.76 -50.45
CA GLY A 557 4.82 17.45 -51.72
C GLY A 557 6.17 16.75 -51.55
N VAL A 558 6.30 15.93 -50.52
CA VAL A 558 7.56 15.24 -50.18
C VAL A 558 7.41 13.74 -50.34
N THR A 559 8.45 13.09 -50.83
CA THR A 559 8.58 11.63 -50.80
C THR A 559 9.42 11.25 -49.58
N TRP A 560 8.85 10.46 -48.67
CA TRP A 560 9.48 10.11 -47.40
C TRP A 560 9.35 8.63 -47.12
N VAL A 561 10.42 8.03 -46.58
CA VAL A 561 10.43 6.63 -46.13
C VAL A 561 10.41 6.62 -44.61
N LEU A 562 9.37 6.03 -44.02
CA LEU A 562 9.25 5.93 -42.56
C LEU A 562 10.15 4.82 -42.02
N PRO A 563 11.00 5.09 -41.00
CA PRO A 563 11.70 4.06 -40.25
C PRO A 563 10.76 3.04 -39.60
N PHE A 564 11.30 1.89 -39.19
CA PHE A 564 10.48 0.85 -38.54
C PHE A 564 10.05 1.24 -37.11
N LEU A 565 10.81 2.11 -36.44
CA LEU A 565 10.59 2.52 -35.05
C LEU A 565 10.14 3.99 -34.96
N VAL A 566 9.27 4.28 -33.98
CA VAL A 566 8.81 5.64 -33.66
C VAL A 566 9.98 6.52 -33.21
N LYS A 567 10.90 5.97 -32.43
CA LYS A 567 12.12 6.66 -31.96
C LYS A 567 12.95 7.20 -33.13
N ASP A 568 13.17 6.37 -34.14
CA ASP A 568 13.98 6.73 -35.31
C ASP A 568 13.23 7.75 -36.19
N THR A 569 11.91 7.58 -36.32
CA THR A 569 11.04 8.52 -37.03
C THR A 569 11.13 9.92 -36.43
N LEU A 570 11.04 10.06 -35.10
CA LEU A 570 11.13 11.35 -34.41
C LEU A 570 12.54 11.95 -34.46
N SER A 571 13.57 11.12 -34.29
CA SER A 571 14.97 11.56 -34.31
C SER A 571 15.38 12.08 -35.70
N GLY A 572 14.94 11.39 -36.76
CA GLY A 572 15.20 11.80 -38.15
C GLY A 572 14.34 12.96 -38.66
N TRP A 573 13.25 13.31 -37.96
CA TRP A 573 12.26 14.27 -38.46
C TRP A 573 12.78 15.71 -38.55
N CYS A 574 13.74 16.07 -37.69
CA CYS A 574 14.24 17.44 -37.55
C CYS A 574 15.22 17.87 -38.66
N GLY A 575 15.69 16.95 -39.51
CA GLY A 575 16.73 17.20 -40.51
C GLY A 575 16.24 17.81 -41.85
N PHE A 576 14.93 17.87 -42.11
CA PHE A 576 14.41 18.26 -43.42
C PHE A 576 14.15 19.77 -43.55
N ASN A 577 14.78 20.39 -44.54
CA ASN A 577 14.79 21.85 -44.70
C ASN A 577 13.60 22.35 -45.55
N LEU A 578 12.46 22.57 -44.90
CA LEU A 578 11.34 23.30 -45.50
C LEU A 578 11.51 24.82 -45.31
N GLY A 579 11.02 25.60 -46.28
CA GLY A 579 11.03 27.06 -46.21
C GLY A 579 10.44 27.61 -44.91
N LYS A 580 10.89 28.80 -44.48
CA LYS A 580 10.64 29.38 -43.14
C LYS A 580 9.17 29.31 -42.68
N LYS A 581 8.19 29.46 -43.58
CA LYS A 581 6.74 29.40 -43.28
C LYS A 581 6.22 27.98 -42.96
N ARG A 582 6.76 26.93 -43.58
CA ARG A 582 6.26 25.54 -43.45
C ARG A 582 6.97 24.72 -42.38
N ARG A 583 8.12 25.21 -41.88
CA ARG A 583 8.99 24.51 -40.91
C ARG A 583 8.32 24.22 -39.57
N LYS A 584 7.54 25.15 -39.02
CA LYS A 584 6.85 24.96 -37.73
C LYS A 584 5.76 23.87 -37.83
N VAL A 585 4.95 23.92 -38.89
CA VAL A 585 3.89 22.94 -39.14
C VAL A 585 4.49 21.55 -39.39
N TRP A 586 5.58 21.47 -40.15
CA TRP A 586 6.29 20.21 -40.38
C TRP A 586 6.82 19.56 -39.10
N LYS A 587 7.40 20.35 -38.19
CA LYS A 587 7.90 19.84 -36.90
C LYS A 587 6.80 19.29 -35.99
N ALA A 588 5.59 19.84 -36.07
CA ALA A 588 4.45 19.39 -35.27
C ALA A 588 3.72 18.17 -35.89
N ALA A 589 3.95 17.88 -37.18
CA ALA A 589 3.14 16.92 -37.93
C ALA A 589 3.14 15.48 -37.36
N PRO A 590 4.27 14.89 -36.93
CA PRO A 590 4.28 13.56 -36.28
C PRO A 590 3.41 13.49 -35.04
N LEU A 591 3.50 14.52 -34.17
CA LEU A 591 2.73 14.58 -32.93
C LEU A 591 1.22 14.68 -33.21
N CYS A 592 0.84 15.41 -34.27
CA CYS A 592 -0.55 15.52 -34.70
C CYS A 592 -1.11 14.18 -35.22
N ILE A 593 -0.31 13.44 -35.99
CA ILE A 593 -0.68 12.09 -36.45
C ILE A 593 -0.78 11.15 -35.25
N PHE A 594 0.21 11.14 -34.36
CA PHE A 594 0.20 10.27 -33.18
C PHE A 594 -1.02 10.52 -32.30
N TRP A 595 -1.37 11.78 -32.07
CA TRP A 595 -2.56 12.14 -31.32
C TRP A 595 -3.85 11.70 -32.02
N ALA A 596 -3.97 11.91 -33.33
CA ALA A 596 -5.15 11.49 -34.09
C ALA A 596 -5.33 9.96 -34.08
N VAL A 597 -4.24 9.22 -34.29
CA VAL A 597 -4.21 7.75 -34.24
C VAL A 597 -4.54 7.25 -32.84
N TRP A 598 -3.92 7.81 -31.80
CA TRP A 598 -4.18 7.44 -30.40
C TRP A 598 -5.63 7.67 -29.99
N LYS A 599 -6.19 8.83 -30.37
CA LYS A 599 -7.59 9.18 -30.08
C LYS A 599 -8.56 8.22 -30.76
N GLU A 600 -8.36 7.93 -32.04
CA GLU A 600 -9.20 6.99 -32.78
C GLU A 600 -9.10 5.57 -32.25
N ARG A 601 -7.87 5.09 -32.00
CA ARG A 601 -7.60 3.77 -31.39
C ARG A 601 -8.30 3.64 -30.05
N ASN A 602 -8.26 4.67 -29.20
CA ASN A 602 -8.89 4.63 -27.89
C ASN A 602 -10.42 4.68 -27.96
N MET A 603 -11.00 5.41 -28.91
CA MET A 603 -12.45 5.37 -29.13
C MET A 603 -12.91 3.96 -29.58
N ILE A 604 -12.11 3.25 -30.36
CA ILE A 604 -12.41 1.87 -30.76
C ILE A 604 -12.22 0.92 -29.58
N ALA A 605 -11.09 1.02 -28.88
CA ALA A 605 -10.71 0.12 -27.80
C ALA A 605 -11.58 0.27 -26.54
N PHE A 606 -12.08 1.49 -26.25
CA PHE A 606 -12.76 1.80 -24.99
C PHE A 606 -14.23 2.19 -25.16
N ASP A 607 -14.64 2.75 -26.31
CA ASP A 607 -16.02 3.19 -26.54
C ASP A 607 -16.78 2.30 -27.54
N ASN A 608 -16.21 1.16 -27.97
CA ASN A 608 -16.81 0.20 -28.92
C ASN A 608 -17.29 0.85 -30.24
N LYS A 609 -16.65 1.94 -30.67
CA LYS A 609 -16.98 2.60 -31.94
C LYS A 609 -16.30 1.89 -33.10
N GLU A 610 -16.99 1.78 -34.23
CA GLU A 610 -16.38 1.28 -35.48
C GLU A 610 -15.28 2.23 -35.98
N LEU A 611 -14.24 1.66 -36.59
CA LEU A 611 -13.17 2.42 -37.23
C LEU A 611 -13.72 3.22 -38.40
N SER A 612 -13.51 4.54 -38.38
CA SER A 612 -13.84 5.40 -39.50
C SER A 612 -12.59 6.09 -40.03
N ILE A 613 -12.11 5.68 -41.20
CA ILE A 613 -10.99 6.34 -41.88
C ILE A 613 -11.31 7.82 -42.15
N HIS A 614 -12.56 8.15 -42.42
CA HIS A 614 -13.01 9.53 -42.60
C HIS A 614 -12.87 10.34 -41.30
N ARG A 615 -13.23 9.76 -40.14
CA ARG A 615 -13.04 10.40 -38.82
C ARG A 615 -11.56 10.54 -38.46
N LEU A 616 -10.76 9.52 -38.75
CA LEU A 616 -9.30 9.53 -38.56
C LEU A 616 -8.64 10.65 -39.39
N LYS A 617 -9.00 10.77 -40.67
CA LYS A 617 -8.56 11.86 -41.56
C LYS A 617 -9.04 13.23 -41.08
N ASN A 618 -10.31 13.36 -40.72
CA ASN A 618 -10.88 14.64 -40.26
C ASN A 618 -10.24 15.12 -38.97
N SER A 619 -9.99 14.22 -38.00
CA SER A 619 -9.29 14.53 -36.74
C SER A 619 -7.93 15.18 -37.01
N PHE A 620 -7.18 14.63 -37.97
CA PHE A 620 -5.90 15.18 -38.40
C PHE A 620 -6.03 16.55 -39.11
N VAL A 621 -6.98 16.69 -40.06
CA VAL A 621 -7.19 17.93 -40.82
C VAL A 621 -7.69 19.08 -39.94
N THR A 622 -8.58 18.82 -38.98
CA THR A 622 -9.05 19.84 -38.01
C THR A 622 -7.92 20.39 -37.15
N PHE A 623 -6.95 19.55 -36.80
CA PHE A 623 -5.77 19.98 -36.02
C PHE A 623 -4.78 20.76 -36.89
N GLY A 624 -4.58 20.35 -38.16
CA GLY A 624 -3.74 21.05 -39.13
C GLY A 624 -4.25 22.47 -39.48
N CYS A 625 -5.56 22.69 -39.55
CA CYS A 625 -6.14 24.02 -39.76
C CYS A 625 -5.99 24.98 -38.56
N GLY A 626 -5.81 24.44 -37.34
CA GLY A 626 -5.49 25.23 -36.15
C GLY A 626 -4.03 25.72 -36.12
N LEU A 627 -3.11 24.90 -36.65
CA LEU A 627 -1.67 25.20 -36.73
C LEU A 627 -1.30 26.19 -37.84
N SER A 628 -2.13 26.38 -38.87
CA SER A 628 -1.89 27.38 -39.92
C SER A 628 -2.33 28.80 -39.54
N ARG A 629 -3.01 28.96 -38.40
CA ARG A 629 -3.42 30.25 -37.82
C ARG A 629 -2.50 30.74 -36.68
N LEU A 630 -1.43 30.00 -36.39
CA LEU A 630 -0.31 30.33 -35.48
C LEU A 630 0.98 30.53 -36.29
#